data_AF-A0A1B9B9N7-F1
#
_entry.id   AF-A0A1B9B9N7-F1
#
_cell.length_a   1.000
_cell.length_b   1.000
_cell.length_c   1.000
_cell.angle_alpha   90.00
_cell.angle_beta   90.00
_cell.angle_gamma   90.00
#
_symmetry.space_group_name_H-M   'P 1'
#
loop_
_entity.id
_entity.type
_entity.pdbx_description
1 polymer ?
#
loop_
_entity_poly.entity_id
_entity_poly.type
_entity_poly.pdbx_seq_one_letter_code
_entity_poly.pdbx_strand_id
1 'polypeptide(L)' 'MNWSDRKKEIINHFHACATCRHFQPSKTEEGMRYDCTRLQYETKPHYQFNCWDPKDKVVKLLKKKLDQLLGPDDE' A
#
# COMPACT_ATOMS: atom_id res chain seq x y z
N MET A 1 -6.88 -7.21 19.36
CA MET A 1 -5.96 -7.18 18.21
C MET A 1 -4.55 -6.78 18.66
N ASN A 2 -3.54 -7.65 18.49
CA ASN A 2 -2.16 -7.37 18.85
C ASN A 2 -1.53 -6.36 17.86
N TRP A 3 -0.48 -5.65 18.29
CA TRP A 3 0.32 -4.73 17.49
C TRP A 3 0.89 -5.41 16.23
N SER A 4 1.33 -6.66 16.34
CA SER A 4 1.87 -7.44 15.22
C SER A 4 0.85 -7.68 14.10
N ASP A 5 -0.41 -7.93 14.45
CA ASP A 5 -1.48 -8.19 13.48
C ASP A 5 -1.83 -6.92 12.73
N ARG A 6 -2.01 -5.81 13.47
CA ARG A 6 -2.22 -4.48 12.88
C ARG A 6 -1.06 -4.05 11.98
N LYS A 7 0.18 -4.32 12.37
CA LYS A 7 1.36 -4.04 11.52
C LYS A 7 1.27 -4.81 10.19
N LYS A 8 0.82 -6.06 10.22
CA LYS A 8 0.68 -6.90 9.02
C LYS A 8 -0.42 -6.41 8.08
N GLU A 9 -1.58 -6.03 8.61
CA GLU A 9 -2.67 -5.44 7.81
C GLU A 9 -2.25 -4.14 7.14
N ILE A 10 -1.54 -3.27 7.87
CA ILE A 10 -1.03 -2.01 7.33
C ILE A 10 -0.11 -2.26 6.13
N ILE A 11 0.84 -3.19 6.24
CA ILE A 11 1.78 -3.50 5.15
C ILE A 11 1.04 -4.06 3.92
N ASN A 12 0.05 -4.92 4.14
CA ASN A 12 -0.72 -5.56 3.06
C ASN A 12 -1.50 -4.56 2.18
N HIS A 13 -1.84 -3.38 2.71
CA HIS A 13 -2.53 -2.33 1.94
C HIS A 13 -1.61 -1.61 0.94
N PHE A 14 -0.29 -1.74 1.06
CA PHE A 14 0.66 -1.03 0.20
C PHE A 14 1.20 -1.93 -0.90
N HIS A 15 0.63 -1.76 -2.08
CA HIS A 15 1.07 -2.44 -3.29
C HIS A 15 2.19 -1.70 -4.01
N ALA A 16 2.98 -2.46 -4.75
CA ALA A 16 4.08 -1.98 -5.58
C ALA A 16 3.93 -2.52 -7.00
N CYS A 17 4.73 -2.00 -7.94
CA CYS A 17 4.91 -2.69 -9.20
C CYS A 17 6.06 -3.69 -9.09
N ALA A 18 6.20 -4.59 -10.08
CA ALA A 18 7.22 -5.62 -10.08
C ALA A 18 8.68 -5.10 -9.96
N THR A 19 8.91 -3.81 -10.22
CA THR A 19 10.26 -3.21 -10.26
C THR A 19 10.43 -1.98 -9.36
N CYS A 20 9.36 -1.30 -8.96
CA CYS A 20 9.45 -0.07 -8.17
C CYS A 20 8.14 0.27 -7.44
N ARG A 21 8.09 1.43 -6.77
CA ARG A 21 6.96 1.81 -5.90
C ARG A 21 5.78 2.47 -6.60
N HIS A 22 5.87 2.68 -7.91
CA HIS A 22 4.92 3.51 -8.65
C HIS A 22 3.76 2.66 -9.16
N PHE A 23 2.91 2.19 -8.25
CA PHE A 23 1.72 1.39 -8.55
C PHE A 23 0.50 2.30 -8.74
N GLN A 24 -0.19 2.18 -9.87
CA GLN A 24 -1.44 2.90 -10.14
C GLN A 24 -2.56 1.91 -10.51
N PRO A 25 -3.59 1.77 -9.67
CA PRO A 25 -4.83 1.11 -10.06
C PRO A 25 -5.69 2.04 -10.91
N SER A 26 -6.31 1.51 -11.95
CA SER A 26 -7.29 2.21 -12.79
C SER A 26 -8.50 1.30 -13.02
N LYS A 27 -9.70 1.89 -13.00
CA LYS A 27 -10.94 1.17 -13.32
C LYS A 27 -11.23 1.35 -14.80
N THR A 28 -11.33 0.24 -15.51
CA THR A 28 -11.63 0.15 -16.94
C THR A 28 -12.96 -0.57 -17.16
N GLU A 29 -13.48 -0.56 -18.38
CA GLU A 29 -14.71 -1.30 -18.74
C GLU A 29 -14.53 -2.81 -18.57
N GLU A 30 -13.31 -3.32 -18.76
CA GLU A 30 -12.94 -4.74 -18.63
C GLU A 30 -12.62 -5.15 -17.18
N GLY A 31 -12.57 -4.19 -16.25
CA GLY A 31 -12.28 -4.43 -14.84
C GLY A 31 -11.16 -3.54 -14.29
N MET A 32 -10.48 -4.02 -13.24
CA MET A 32 -9.36 -3.31 -12.63
C MET A 32 -8.09 -3.58 -13.42
N ARG A 33 -7.41 -2.50 -13.84
CA ARG A 33 -6.09 -2.54 -14.45
C ARG A 33 -5.07 -1.93 -13.51
N TYR A 34 -3.84 -2.42 -13.56
CA TYR A 34 -2.77 -1.96 -12.68
C TYR A 34 -1.53 -1.67 -13.52
N ASP A 35 -1.02 -0.45 -13.42
CA ASP A 35 0.11 -0.01 -14.23
C ASP A 35 1.21 0.60 -13.38
N CYS A 36 2.44 0.56 -13.91
CA CYS A 36 3.58 1.27 -13.36
C CYS A 36 3.63 2.69 -13.92
N THR A 37 3.42 3.73 -13.11
CA THR A 37 3.41 5.12 -13.65
C THR A 37 4.79 5.61 -14.10
N ARG A 38 5.87 4.98 -13.61
CA ARG A 38 7.24 5.32 -14.00
C ARG A 38 7.66 4.64 -15.29
N LEU A 39 7.33 3.36 -15.45
CA LEU A 39 7.82 2.53 -16.56
C LEU A 39 6.74 2.20 -17.60
N GLN A 40 5.48 2.59 -17.35
CA GLN A 40 4.36 2.50 -18.29
C GLN A 40 4.07 1.06 -18.77
N TYR A 41 4.24 0.09 -17.88
CA TYR A 41 3.91 -1.32 -18.12
C TYR A 41 2.85 -1.82 -17.14
N GLU A 42 2.14 -2.87 -17.53
CA GLU A 42 1.12 -3.52 -16.71
C GLU A 42 1.73 -4.39 -15.60
N THR A 43 1.29 -4.17 -14.36
CA THR A 43 1.79 -4.86 -13.17
C THR A 43 0.68 -5.69 -12.51
N LYS A 44 1.06 -6.51 -11.52
CA LYS A 44 0.11 -7.30 -10.74
C LYS A 44 -0.10 -6.69 -9.36
N PRO A 45 -1.30 -6.77 -8.78
CA PRO A 45 -1.60 -6.19 -7.47
C PRO A 45 -0.99 -6.98 -6.30
N HIS A 46 -0.53 -8.23 -6.51
CA HIS A 46 0.04 -9.02 -5.41
C HIS A 46 1.48 -8.61 -5.03
N TYR A 47 2.13 -7.74 -5.80
CA TYR A 47 3.47 -7.28 -5.46
C TYR A 47 3.42 -6.30 -4.29
N GLN A 48 4.18 -6.60 -3.25
CA GLN A 48 4.35 -5.79 -2.05
C GLN A 48 5.85 -5.67 -1.73
N PHE A 49 6.26 -4.59 -1.08
CA PHE A 49 7.64 -4.43 -0.63
C PHE A 49 7.90 -5.24 0.65
N ASN A 50 7.96 -6.55 0.53
CA ASN A 50 8.24 -7.44 1.67
C ASN A 50 9.70 -7.34 2.17
N CYS A 51 10.60 -6.76 1.37
CA CYS A 51 11.99 -6.50 1.76
C CYS A 51 12.19 -5.16 2.46
N TRP A 52 11.13 -4.37 2.64
CA TRP A 52 11.23 -3.10 3.32
C TRP A 52 10.92 -3.27 4.81
N ASP A 53 11.96 -3.21 5.63
CA ASP A 53 11.83 -2.97 7.07
C ASP A 53 11.93 -1.45 7.32
N PRO A 54 10.81 -0.71 7.30
CA PRO A 54 10.82 0.73 7.45
C PRO A 54 11.35 1.12 8.83
N LYS A 55 12.28 2.07 8.86
CA LYS A 55 12.74 2.71 10.09
C LYS A 55 11.54 3.24 10.90
N ASP A 56 11.64 3.25 12.23
CA ASP A 56 10.56 3.70 13.13
C ASP A 56 9.92 5.04 12.75
N LYS A 57 10.72 6.00 12.27
CA LYS A 57 10.22 7.30 11.82
C LYS A 57 9.22 7.16 10.67
N VAL A 58 9.47 6.24 9.75
CA VAL A 58 8.60 5.96 8.61
C VAL A 58 7.33 5.26 9.08
N VAL A 59 7.45 4.31 10.01
CA VAL A 59 6.28 3.66 10.64
C VAL A 59 5.37 4.69 11.32
N LYS A 60 5.94 5.65 12.06
CA LYS A 60 5.17 6.75 12.69
C LYS A 60 4.44 7.64 11.67
N LEU A 61 5.06 7.93 10.54
CA LEU A 61 4.44 8.71 9.46
C LEU A 61 3.31 7.95 8.77
N LEU A 62 3.50 6.65 8.55
CA LEU A 62 2.45 5.77 7.99
C LEU A 62 1.24 5.72 8.92
N LYS A 63 1.45 5.54 10.24
CA LYS A 63 0.38 5.61 11.24
C LYS A 63 -0.43 6.90 11.15
N LYS A 64 0.26 8.05 11.13
CA LYS A 64 -0.38 9.36 11.06
C LYS A 64 -1.21 9.54 9.80
N LYS A 65 -0.71 9.08 8.65
CA LYS A 65 -1.46 9.13 7.39
C LYS A 65 -2.67 8.20 7.38
N LEU A 66 -2.55 7.04 8.04
CA LEU A 66 -3.64 6.08 8.12
C LEU A 66 -4.76 6.54 9.05
N ASP A 67 -4.41 7.11 10.20
CA ASP A 67 -5.35 7.76 11.13
C ASP A 67 -6.18 8.85 10.42
N GLN A 68 -5.54 9.59 9.51
CA GLN A 68 -6.21 10.58 8.66
C GLN A 68 -7.07 9.98 7.55
N LEU A 69 -6.81 8.74 7.13
CA LEU A 69 -7.56 8.04 6.07
C LEU A 69 -8.75 7.25 6.61
N LEU A 70 -8.67 6.76 7.84
CA LEU A 70 -9.71 5.96 8.48
C LEU A 70 -10.70 6.81 9.28
N GLY A 71 -10.39 8.09 9.56
CA GLY A 71 -11.22 8.92 10.43
C GLY A 71 -11.25 8.38 11.86
N PRO A 72 -11.71 9.18 12.85
CA PRO A 72 -12.00 8.62 14.16
C PRO A 72 -13.13 7.61 13.98
N ASP A 73 -12.91 6.35 14.37
CA ASP A 73 -14.02 5.44 14.63
C ASP A 73 -15.00 6.19 15.55
N ASP A 74 -16.23 6.42 15.07
CA ASP A 74 -17.37 6.78 15.91
C ASP A 74 -17.42 5.78 17.09
N GLU A 75 -17.54 6.35 18.29
CA GLU A 75 -17.60 5.65 19.60
C GLU A 75 -18.63 4.51 19.64
#